data_AF-A0A8B9D1S6-F1
#
_entry.id   AF-A0A8B9D1S6-F1
#
_cell.length_a   1.000
_cell.length_b   1.000
_cell.length_c   1.000
_cell.angle_alpha   90.00
_cell.angle_beta   90.00
_cell.angle_gamma   90.00
#
_symmetry.space_group_name_H-M   'P 1'
#
loop_
_entity.id
_entity.type
_entity.pdbx_description
1 polymer ?
#
loop_
_entity_poly.entity_id
_entity_poly.type
_entity_poly.pdbx_seq_one_letter_code
_entity_poly.pdbx_strand_id
1 'polypeptide(L)' 'MPLIEERHRVLNESGTVLLEKFGGSFLTCVKMSENSAQKLLRLVVENFPSYRDEAVFE' A
#
# COMPACT_ATOMS: atom_id res chain seq x y z
N MET A 1 0.86 7.54 -22.53
CA MET A 1 0.65 6.39 -21.62
C MET A 1 -0.68 6.63 -20.90
N PRO A 2 -1.65 5.70 -20.93
CA PRO A 2 -2.93 5.89 -20.23
C PRO A 2 -2.73 6.13 -18.72
N LEU A 3 -3.58 6.98 -18.13
CA LEU A 3 -3.66 7.26 -16.69
C LEU A 3 -2.32 7.70 -16.04
N ILE A 4 -1.48 8.42 -16.77
CA ILE A 4 -0.12 8.76 -16.29
C ILE A 4 -0.11 9.55 -14.97
N GLU A 5 -1.02 10.51 -14.82
CA GLU A 5 -1.15 11.32 -13.60
C GLU A 5 -1.52 10.46 -12.39
N GLU A 6 -2.45 9.53 -12.59
CA GLU A 6 -2.88 8.60 -11.54
C GLU A 6 -1.74 7.67 -11.13
N ARG A 7 -0.98 7.13 -12.09
CA ARG A 7 0.19 6.28 -11.81
C ARG A 7 1.27 7.04 -11.07
N HIS A 8 1.51 8.30 -11.43
CA HIS A 8 2.46 9.17 -10.74
C HIS A 8 2.02 9.46 -9.30
N ARG A 9 0.72 9.72 -9.08
CA ARG A 9 0.12 9.89 -7.75
C ARG A 9 0.30 8.64 -6.88
N VAL A 10 -0.10 7.47 -7.38
CA VAL A 10 0.00 6.19 -6.65
C VAL A 10 1.45 5.84 -6.32
N LEU A 11 2.38 6.14 -7.23
CA LEU A 11 3.82 5.92 -7.00
C LEU A 11 4.34 6.78 -5.85
N ASN A 12 4.01 8.07 -5.84
CA ASN A 12 4.42 8.99 -4.76
C ASN A 12 3.76 8.64 -3.43
N GLU A 13 2.46 8.32 -3.43
CA GLU A 13 1.72 7.84 -2.24
C GLU A 13 2.41 6.62 -1.63
N SER A 14 2.70 5.61 -2.45
CA SER A 14 3.35 4.38 -2.01
C SER A 14 4.76 4.64 -1.49
N GLY A 15 5.52 5.52 -2.14
CA GLY A 15 6.85 5.93 -1.71
C GLY A 15 6.85 6.60 -0.34
N THR A 16 5.94 7.56 -0.12
CA THR A 16 5.77 8.24 1.17
C THR A 16 5.42 7.25 2.28
N VAL A 17 4.44 6.37 2.04
CA VAL A 17 4.05 5.33 3.00
C VAL A 17 5.24 4.42 3.36
N LEU A 18 6.01 3.99 2.35
CA LEU A 18 7.20 3.17 2.59
C LEU A 18 8.22 3.89 3.46
N LEU A 19 8.54 5.15 3.16
CA LEU A 19 9.51 5.94 3.91
C LEU A 19 9.05 6.16 5.36
N GLU A 20 7.80 6.56 5.57
CA GLU A 20 7.28 6.93 6.89
C GLU A 20 7.01 5.73 7.80
N LYS A 21 6.48 4.64 7.25
CA LYS A 21 5.94 3.52 8.05
C LYS A 21 6.76 2.23 7.96
N PHE A 22 7.54 2.06 6.90
CA PHE A 22 8.23 0.80 6.61
C PHE A 22 9.74 0.96 6.41
N GLY A 23 10.32 2.11 6.82
CA GLY A 23 11.76 2.38 6.72
C GLY A 23 12.28 2.39 5.27
N GLY A 24 11.43 2.80 4.33
CA GLY A 24 11.73 2.83 2.89
C GLY A 24 11.73 1.48 2.19
N SER A 25 11.29 0.39 2.84
CA SER A 25 11.34 -0.96 2.25
C SER A 25 10.07 -1.77 2.49
N PHE A 26 9.51 -2.32 1.42
CA PHE A 26 8.36 -3.23 1.51
C PHE A 26 8.72 -4.54 2.23
N LEU A 27 10.01 -4.92 2.30
CA LEU A 27 10.46 -6.07 3.09
C LEU A 27 10.08 -5.92 4.57
N THR A 28 10.06 -4.70 5.10
CA THR A 28 9.58 -4.43 6.47
C THR A 28 8.11 -4.81 6.62
N CYS A 29 7.27 -4.44 5.65
CA CYS A 29 5.85 -4.84 5.62
C CYS A 29 5.69 -6.37 5.61
N VAL A 30 6.46 -7.07 4.78
CA VAL A 30 6.46 -8.55 4.73
C VAL A 30 6.90 -9.14 6.07
N LYS A 31 7.97 -8.62 6.70
CA LYS A 31 8.42 -9.09 8.02
C LYS A 31 7.38 -8.86 9.11
N MET A 32 6.72 -7.70 9.11
CA MET A 32 5.64 -7.36 10.06
C MET A 32 4.41 -8.26 9.91
N SER A 33 4.24 -8.93 8.76
CA SER A 33 3.14 -9.87 8.56
C SER A 33 3.31 -11.20 9.31
N GLU A 34 4.49 -11.48 9.87
CA GLU A 34 4.78 -12.69 10.66
C GLU A 34 4.41 -13.99 9.91
N ASN A 35 4.74 -14.07 8.62
CA ASN A 35 4.42 -15.19 7.72
C ASN A 35 2.92 -15.49 7.58
N SER A 36 2.03 -14.55 7.91
CA SER A 36 0.59 -14.67 7.70
C SER A 36 0.16 -13.84 6.50
N ALA A 37 -0.35 -14.52 5.47
CA ALA A 37 -0.90 -13.86 4.29
C ALA A 37 -2.06 -12.91 4.64
N GLN A 38 -2.89 -13.26 5.62
CA GLN A 38 -3.99 -12.41 6.09
C GLN A 38 -3.47 -11.14 6.78
N LYS A 39 -2.42 -11.25 7.61
CA LYS A 39 -1.78 -10.07 8.21
C LYS A 39 -1.13 -9.19 7.16
N LEU A 40 -0.46 -9.79 6.16
CA LEU A 40 0.13 -9.05 5.05
C LEU A 40 -0.94 -8.27 4.28
N LEU A 41 -2.05 -8.91 3.95
CA LEU A 41 -3.14 -8.25 3.23
C LEU A 41 -3.71 -7.08 4.05
N ARG A 42 -3.93 -7.26 5.36
CA ARG A 42 -4.38 -6.17 6.25
C ARG A 42 -3.41 -5.00 6.24
N LEU A 43 -2.11 -5.27 6.41
CA LEU A 43 -1.08 -4.23 6.37
C LEU A 43 -1.09 -3.46 5.04
N VAL A 44 -1.29 -4.16 3.92
CA VAL A 44 -1.36 -3.54 2.59
C VAL A 44 -2.59 -2.64 2.47
N VAL A 45 -3.80 -3.15 2.70
CA VAL A 45 -5.03 -2.35 2.50
C VAL A 45 -5.15 -1.19 3.50
N GLU A 46 -4.67 -1.37 4.74
CA GLU A 46 -4.71 -0.32 5.76
C GLU A 46 -3.73 0.83 5.46
N ASN A 47 -2.56 0.54 4.86
CA ASN A 47 -1.50 1.54 4.69
C ASN A 47 -1.36 2.10 3.28
N PHE A 48 -1.80 1.38 2.25
CA PHE A 48 -1.70 1.79 0.85
C PHE A 48 -3.11 2.01 0.29
N PRO A 49 -3.65 3.24 0.34
CA PRO A 49 -5.03 3.56 -0.06
C PRO A 49 -5.40 3.06 -1.45
N SER A 50 -4.48 3.16 -2.42
CA SER A 50 -4.63 2.65 -3.78
C SER A 50 -4.92 1.14 -3.90
N TYR A 51 -4.75 0.36 -2.83
CA TYR A 51 -5.08 -1.08 -2.77
C TYR A 51 -6.42 -1.38 -2.08
N ARG A 52 -7.14 -0.37 -1.57
CA ARG A 52 -8.48 -0.56 -1.01
C ARG A 52 -9.50 -0.64 -2.12
N ASP A 53 -9.80 -1.87 -2.52
CA ASP A 53 -10.90 -2.16 -3.44
C ASP A 53 -12.23 -2.15 -2.67
N GLU A 54 -12.64 -0.96 -2.23
CA GLU A 54 -13.90 -0.72 -1.51
C GLU A 54 -14.71 0.39 -2.19
N ALA A 55 -16.04 0.25 -2.16
CA ALA A 55 -16.96 1.23 -2.67
C ALA A 55 -18.07 1.47 -1.64
N VAL A 56 -18.47 2.73 -1.49
CA VAL A 56 -19.67 3.08 -0.71
C VAL A 56 -20.89 2.80 -1.59
N PHE A 57 -21.84 2.02 -1.08
CA PHE A 57 -23.13 1.78 -1.73
C PHE A 57 -24.16 2.79 -1.22
N GLU A 58 -25.02 3.29 -2.12
CA GLU A 58 -26.15 4.18 -1.79
C GLU A 58 -27.43 3.42 -1.49
#